data_AF-A0A5A9NZN2-F1
#
_entry.id   AF-A0A5A9NZN2-F1
#
_cell.length_a   1.000
_cell.length_b   1.000
_cell.length_c   1.000
_cell.angle_alpha   90.00
_cell.angle_beta   90.00
_cell.angle_gamma   90.00
#
_symmetry.space_group_name_H-M   'P 1'
#
loop_
_entity.id
_entity.type
_entity.pdbx_description
1 polymer ?
#
loop_
_entity_poly.entity_id
_entity_poly.type
_entity_poly.pdbx_seq_one_letter_code
_entity_poly.pdbx_strand_id
1 'polypeptide(L)'
;MQQQELAQIRQREANLTALAAIGPRKKRKVDSPGAPTTGSEVSGSSAGSPAGSSAPSSSSRQYSRQRITRVNLRDFIFYMEQERETNRSLLLYRALLK
;
A
#
# COMPACT_ATOMS: atom_id res chain seq x y z
N MET A 1 6.94 -11.26 49.51
CA MET A 1 5.52 -11.28 49.10
C MET A 1 5.04 -9.93 48.57
N GLN A 2 5.25 -8.81 49.27
CA GLN A 2 4.67 -7.49 48.93
C GLN A 2 5.16 -6.86 47.60
N GLN A 3 6.40 -7.16 47.17
CA GLN A 3 6.95 -6.64 45.90
C GLN A 3 6.22 -7.19 44.67
N GLN A 4 5.71 -8.42 44.74
CA GLN A 4 4.99 -9.05 43.63
C GLN A 4 3.64 -8.36 43.38
N GLU A 5 2.98 -7.88 44.44
CA GLU A 5 1.72 -7.16 44.35
C GLU A 5 1.89 -5.78 43.70
N LEU A 6 2.93 -5.04 44.11
CA LEU A 6 3.29 -3.76 43.50
C LEU A 6 3.64 -3.91 42.01
N ALA A 7 4.34 -4.99 41.64
CA ALA A 7 4.66 -5.27 40.25
C ALA A 7 3.41 -5.59 39.41
N GLN A 8 2.44 -6.33 39.98
CA GLN A 8 1.18 -6.63 39.31
C GLN A 8 0.35 -5.37 39.05
N ILE A 9 0.30 -4.44 40.00
CA ILE A 9 -0.41 -3.16 39.84
C ILE A 9 0.21 -2.38 38.67
N ARG A 10 1.54 -2.22 38.64
CA ARG A 10 2.25 -1.54 37.55
C ARG A 10 2.02 -2.19 36.19
N GLN A 11 2.00 -3.53 36.15
CA GLN A 11 1.73 -4.25 34.90
C GLN A 11 0.30 -4.01 34.40
N ARG A 12 -0.69 -3.98 35.29
CA ARG A 12 -2.08 -3.66 34.95
C ARG A 12 -2.20 -2.23 34.40
N GLU A 13 -1.56 -1.26 35.05
CA GLU A 13 -1.52 0.14 34.59
C GLU A 13 -0.86 0.28 33.21
N ALA A 14 0.28 -0.40 33.00
CA ALA A 14 0.96 -0.42 31.72
C ALA A 14 0.08 -1.01 30.60
N ASN A 15 -0.64 -2.10 30.89
CA ASN A 15 -1.55 -2.74 29.93
C ASN A 15 -2.74 -1.84 29.59
N LEU A 16 -3.34 -1.16 30.57
CA LEU A 16 -4.43 -0.20 30.31
C LEU A 16 -3.96 0.94 29.39
N THR A 17 -2.76 1.45 29.63
CA THR A 17 -2.14 2.49 28.79
C THR A 17 -1.86 1.97 27.38
N ALA A 18 -1.36 0.73 27.26
CA ALA A 18 -1.10 0.10 25.97
C ALA A 18 -2.39 -0.09 25.15
N LEU A 19 -3.48 -0.55 25.77
CA LEU A 19 -4.78 -0.69 25.11
C LEU A 19 -5.33 0.67 24.62
N ALA A 20 -5.20 1.72 25.43
CA ALA A 20 -5.57 3.07 25.03
C ALA A 20 -4.70 3.60 23.87
N ALA A 21 -3.44 3.20 23.80
CA ALA A 21 -2.50 3.60 22.74
C ALA A 21 -2.61 2.78 21.45
N ILE A 22 -3.18 1.56 21.48
CA ILE A 22 -3.46 0.74 20.30
C ILE A 22 -4.65 1.36 19.54
N GLY A 23 -4.36 2.41 18.76
CA GLY A 23 -5.32 3.01 17.83
C GLY A 23 -5.63 2.11 16.62
N PRO A 24 -6.50 2.55 15.69
CA PRO A 24 -6.88 1.79 14.50
C PRO A 24 -5.67 1.39 13.64
N ARG A 25 -5.29 0.10 13.68
CA ARG A 25 -4.11 -0.42 12.99
C ARG A 25 -4.42 -0.79 11.54
N LYS A 26 -3.79 -0.10 10.58
CA LYS A 26 -3.83 -0.49 9.16
C LYS A 26 -3.12 -1.83 8.97
N LYS A 27 -3.87 -2.90 8.70
CA LYS A 27 -3.33 -4.24 8.42
C LYS A 27 -2.40 -4.14 7.20
N ARG A 28 -1.12 -4.44 7.37
CA ARG A 28 -0.23 -4.68 6.23
C ARG A 28 -0.74 -5.93 5.53
N LYS A 29 -1.03 -5.82 4.22
CA LYS A 29 -1.40 -6.94 3.37
C LYS A 29 -0.19 -7.89 3.34
N VAL A 30 -0.30 -9.02 4.05
CA VAL A 30 0.58 -10.18 3.87
C VAL A 30 0.08 -10.86 2.58
N ASP A 31 0.99 -11.01 1.63
CA ASP A 31 0.74 -11.58 0.31
C ASP A 31 0.75 -13.12 0.42
N SER A 32 -0.39 -13.75 0.13
CA SER A 32 -0.44 -15.17 -0.24
C SER A 32 -1.77 -15.45 -0.98
N PRO A 33 -1.76 -16.23 -2.08
CA PRO A 33 -2.90 -16.37 -2.97
C PRO A 33 -3.79 -17.56 -2.55
N GLY A 34 -5.08 -17.31 -2.36
CA GLY A 34 -6.06 -18.36 -2.12
C GLY A 34 -7.41 -17.82 -1.66
N ALA A 35 -8.24 -17.40 -2.62
CA ALA A 35 -9.68 -17.14 -2.42
C ALA A 35 -10.45 -18.47 -2.14
N PRO A 36 -11.77 -18.51 -1.78
CA PRO A 36 -12.78 -17.44 -1.82
C PRO A 36 -13.81 -17.39 -0.64
N THR A 37 -14.70 -16.37 -0.69
CA THR A 37 -16.01 -16.21 0.02
C THR A 37 -15.91 -15.75 1.49
N THR A 38 -16.65 -14.78 2.07
CA THR A 38 -17.86 -13.96 1.83
C THR A 38 -17.76 -12.75 2.80
N GLY A 39 -18.13 -11.49 2.57
CA GLY A 39 -18.91 -10.84 1.52
C GLY A 39 -18.95 -9.31 1.76
N SER A 40 -19.80 -8.66 0.96
CA SER A 40 -20.08 -7.21 0.88
C SER A 40 -19.42 -6.44 -0.28
N GLU A 41 -19.82 -6.83 -1.50
CA GLU A 41 -20.38 -5.98 -2.57
C GLU A 41 -19.63 -4.68 -2.96
N VAL A 42 -18.99 -4.65 -4.14
CA VAL A 42 -19.41 -3.78 -5.28
C VAL A 42 -18.51 -3.97 -6.53
N SER A 43 -19.10 -4.61 -7.54
CA SER A 43 -19.03 -4.43 -9.01
C SER A 43 -17.78 -3.98 -9.79
N GLY A 44 -17.52 -4.72 -10.89
CA GLY A 44 -16.94 -4.26 -12.18
C GLY A 44 -15.67 -5.01 -12.62
N SER A 45 -15.76 -6.13 -13.37
CA SER A 45 -15.70 -6.23 -14.86
C SER A 45 -14.50 -5.47 -15.47
N SER A 46 -13.63 -5.98 -16.34
CA SER A 46 -13.58 -7.18 -17.19
C SER A 46 -12.22 -7.23 -17.90
N ALA A 47 -11.78 -8.46 -18.24
CA ALA A 47 -11.07 -8.86 -19.46
C ALA A 47 -9.77 -8.17 -19.92
N GLY A 48 -8.76 -9.00 -20.22
CA GLY A 48 -7.75 -8.69 -21.24
C GLY A 48 -6.35 -9.21 -20.93
N SER A 49 -6.10 -10.49 -21.15
CA SER A 49 -4.74 -10.97 -21.47
C SER A 49 -4.30 -10.39 -22.82
N PRO A 50 -2.98 -10.28 -23.06
CA PRO A 50 -2.41 -11.20 -24.03
C PRO A 50 -1.11 -11.84 -23.57
N ALA A 51 -0.89 -13.03 -24.13
CA ALA A 51 0.31 -13.83 -24.01
C ALA A 51 1.56 -13.10 -24.52
N GLY A 52 2.70 -13.42 -23.92
CA GLY A 52 4.00 -12.88 -24.32
C GLY A 52 5.16 -13.52 -23.55
N SER A 53 5.46 -14.76 -23.94
CA SER A 53 6.79 -15.40 -23.98
C SER A 53 7.86 -15.13 -22.92
N SER A 54 8.46 -16.25 -22.52
CA SER A 54 9.80 -16.49 -21.94
C SER A 54 9.90 -16.54 -20.42
N ALA A 55 10.25 -17.74 -19.96
CA ALA A 55 10.48 -18.11 -18.57
C ALA A 55 11.59 -17.27 -17.90
N PRO A 56 11.57 -17.14 -16.57
CA PRO A 56 12.79 -16.95 -15.82
C PRO A 56 12.96 -18.10 -14.83
N SER A 57 13.71 -19.13 -15.21
CA SER A 57 14.48 -19.87 -14.22
C SER A 57 15.81 -19.14 -14.05
N SER A 58 15.76 -17.98 -13.40
CA SER A 58 16.97 -17.38 -12.83
C SER A 58 16.69 -17.02 -11.39
N SER A 59 17.43 -17.71 -10.52
CA SER A 59 17.91 -17.32 -9.19
C SER A 59 17.10 -16.22 -8.50
N SER A 60 16.53 -16.53 -7.33
CA SER A 60 15.85 -15.57 -6.45
C SER A 60 16.82 -14.45 -6.02
N ARG A 61 17.07 -13.50 -6.90
CA ARG A 61 17.61 -12.20 -6.56
C ARG A 61 16.51 -11.55 -5.75
N GLN A 62 16.75 -11.42 -4.45
CA GLN A 62 16.02 -10.47 -3.63
C GLN A 62 16.30 -9.09 -4.21
N TYR A 63 15.53 -8.69 -5.22
CA TYR A 63 15.63 -7.36 -5.81
C TYR A 63 15.36 -6.37 -4.70
N SER A 64 16.33 -5.51 -4.39
CA SER A 64 16.14 -4.39 -3.48
C SER A 64 14.94 -3.59 -4.00
N ARG A 65 13.84 -3.63 -3.23
CA ARG A 65 12.59 -3.02 -3.67
C ARG A 65 12.83 -1.52 -3.86
N GLN A 66 12.85 -1.06 -5.11
CA GLN A 66 13.07 0.35 -5.42
C GLN A 66 12.03 1.19 -4.67
N ARG A 67 12.52 2.21 -3.96
CA ARG A 67 11.68 3.18 -3.27
C ARG A 67 11.05 4.07 -4.34
N ILE A 68 9.72 4.08 -4.38
CA ILE A 68 8.95 4.88 -5.33
C ILE A 68 8.50 6.16 -4.62
N THR A 69 8.78 7.31 -5.20
CA THR A 69 8.13 8.58 -4.85
C THR A 69 6.75 8.60 -5.48
N ARG A 70 5.72 8.77 -4.64
CA ARG A 70 4.32 8.83 -5.09
C ARG A 70 3.85 10.28 -5.02
N VAL A 71 3.29 10.77 -6.11
CA VAL A 71 2.68 12.10 -6.22
C VAL A 71 1.21 11.98 -6.61
N ASN A 72 0.42 13.00 -6.32
CA ASN A 72 -0.96 13.05 -6.77
C ASN A 72 -1.00 13.38 -8.27
N LEU A 73 -1.89 12.72 -9.02
CA LEU A 73 -2.07 12.99 -10.45
C LEU A 73 -2.47 14.45 -10.71
N ARG A 74 -3.29 15.05 -9.84
CA ARG A 74 -3.72 16.46 -9.97
C ARG A 74 -2.53 17.42 -9.93
N ASP A 75 -1.65 17.23 -8.96
CA ASP A 75 -0.48 18.09 -8.76
C ASP A 75 0.53 17.90 -9.91
N PHE A 76 0.65 16.67 -10.42
CA PHE A 76 1.50 16.37 -11.56
C PHE A 76 1.00 17.03 -12.85
N ILE A 77 -0.30 16.97 -13.12
CA ILE A 77 -0.91 17.66 -14.27
C ILE A 77 -0.69 19.18 -14.15
N PHE A 78 -0.97 19.76 -12.98
CA PHE A 78 -0.77 21.20 -12.74
C PHE A 78 0.69 21.63 -12.97
N TYR A 79 1.65 20.85 -12.47
CA TYR A 79 3.06 21.15 -12.67
C TYR A 79 3.45 21.11 -14.16
N MET A 80 3.01 20.07 -14.88
CA MET A 80 3.31 19.87 -16.30
C MET A 80 2.67 20.94 -17.19
N GLU A 81 1.50 21.47 -16.84
CA GLU A 81 0.85 22.56 -17.56
C GLU A 81 1.66 23.87 -17.49
N GLN A 82 2.28 24.14 -16.34
CA GLN A 82 3.05 25.36 -16.10
C GLN A 82 4.42 25.37 -16.76
N GLU A 83 5.02 24.20 -16.95
CA GLU A 83 6.37 24.06 -17.45
C GLU A 83 6.40 23.99 -18.99
N ARG A 84 7.13 24.92 -19.62
CA ARG A 84 7.12 25.11 -21.09
C ARG A 84 7.59 23.89 -21.89
N GLU A 85 8.45 23.06 -21.29
CA GLU A 85 9.04 21.91 -21.95
C GLU A 85 8.09 20.71 -21.97
N THR A 86 7.24 20.59 -20.95
CA THR A 86 6.46 19.39 -20.68
C THR A 86 4.95 19.56 -20.92
N ASN A 87 4.48 20.80 -21.08
CA ASN A 87 3.07 21.14 -21.34
C ASN A 87 2.50 20.61 -22.67
N ARG A 88 3.35 20.13 -23.58
CA ARG A 88 2.95 19.49 -24.85
C ARG A 88 3.37 18.03 -24.94
N SER A 89 3.78 17.44 -23.81
CA SER A 89 4.22 16.06 -23.76
C SER A 89 3.05 15.09 -23.94
N LEU A 90 3.32 13.92 -24.56
CA LEU A 90 2.35 12.84 -24.68
C LEU A 90 1.85 12.34 -23.32
N LEU A 91 2.69 12.44 -22.29
CA LEU A 91 2.33 12.02 -20.93
C LEU A 91 1.21 12.89 -20.36
N LEU A 92 1.29 14.21 -20.53
CA LEU A 92 0.24 15.14 -20.09
C LEU A 92 -1.07 14.88 -20.83
N TYR A 93 -1.02 14.73 -22.16
CA TYR A 93 -2.23 14.45 -22.93
C TYR A 93 -2.89 13.14 -22.50
N ARG A 94 -2.11 12.07 -22.30
CA ARG A 94 -2.63 10.80 -21.76
C ARG A 94 -3.23 10.96 -20.36
N ALA A 95 -2.68 11.82 -19.52
CA ALA A 95 -3.21 12.08 -18.17
C ALA A 95 -4.54 12.83 -18.17
N LEU A 96 -4.84 13.60 -19.23
CA LEU A 96 -6.08 14.36 -19.38
C LEU A 96 -7.22 13.55 -20.02
N LEU A 97 -6.89 12.51 -20.80
CA LEU A 97 -7.86 11.55 -21.31
C LEU A 97 -8.26 10.61 -20.16
N LYS A 98 -9.42 10.88 -19.57
CA LYS A 98 -10.05 9.99 -18.57
C LYS A 98 -10.41 8.65 -19.16
#